data_AF-Q7PZK1-F1
#
_entry.id   AF-Q7PZK1-F1
#
_cell.length_a   1.000
_cell.length_b   1.000
_cell.length_c   1.000
_cell.angle_alpha   90.00
_cell.angle_beta   90.00
_cell.angle_gamma   90.00
#
_symmetry.space_group_name_H-M   'P 1'
#
loop_
_entity.id
_entity.type
_entity.pdbx_description
1 polymer ?
#
loop_
_entity_poly.entity_id
_entity_poly.type
_entity_poly.pdbx_seq_one_letter_code
_entity_poly.pdbx_strand_id
1 'polypeptide(L)'
;MTSTRIELTQLSPDKDVLTFIDQLQRVSAQIQDVATSSRMTTLGSRAKRLQLSLLAPLEQLRGDIVYHLTALELQLSPWAAQVNKSLTHLRNAQSFLDTDAAEVCYNRSDTYRARLRGHLDAYRNYTTMVLNDRCASCRPLFDIFDAMRMLFCHHIMDPMNGLWFSAFLCLFLWAVATPLSLMLSSTYRRLEILSTKLQHSNSHRYNARASVREDQRESSHWSTQRSTVSVMPDIDRSNW
;
A
#
# COMPACT_ATOMS: atom_id res chain seq x y z
N MET A 1 66.20 19.89 11.42
CA MET A 1 67.31 19.54 12.33
C MET A 1 66.88 19.87 13.73
N THR A 2 66.62 18.84 14.52
CA THR A 2 66.31 18.93 15.95
C THR A 2 67.56 19.28 16.78
N SER A 3 67.41 20.04 17.88
CA SER A 3 68.53 20.46 18.76
C SER A 3 69.33 19.27 19.27
N THR A 4 68.62 18.21 19.65
CA THR A 4 69.15 16.94 20.13
C THR A 4 70.19 16.32 19.19
N ARG A 5 70.03 16.46 17.86
CA ARG A 5 71.01 15.96 16.87
C ARG A 5 72.35 16.69 16.94
N ILE A 6 72.33 17.97 17.30
CA ILE A 6 73.52 18.82 17.42
C ILE A 6 74.25 18.51 18.73
N GLU A 7 73.51 18.37 19.84
CA GLU A 7 74.06 17.96 21.14
C GLU A 7 74.73 16.58 21.07
N LEU A 8 74.09 15.58 20.42
CA LEU A 8 74.67 14.25 20.21
C LEU A 8 75.93 14.23 19.33
N THR A 9 76.17 15.26 18.50
CA THR A 9 77.41 15.36 17.71
C THR A 9 78.51 16.19 18.38
N GLN A 10 78.19 17.10 19.28
CA GLN A 10 79.20 17.87 20.02
C GLN A 10 79.80 17.09 21.21
N LEU A 11 79.02 16.28 21.92
CA LEU A 11 79.48 15.54 23.11
C LEU A 11 80.26 14.24 22.77
N SER A 12 81.33 14.29 21.96
CA SER A 12 82.25 13.13 21.80
C SER A 12 83.36 13.20 22.87
N PRO A 13 83.37 12.29 23.86
CA PRO A 13 84.33 12.33 24.97
C PRO A 13 85.71 11.74 24.60
N ASP A 14 85.85 11.14 23.41
CA ASP A 14 87.02 10.33 23.09
C ASP A 14 88.30 11.17 23.02
N LYS A 15 88.21 12.41 22.50
CA LYS A 15 89.32 13.38 22.49
C LYS A 15 89.81 13.74 23.90
N ASP A 16 88.88 13.94 24.83
CA ASP A 16 89.21 14.41 26.18
C ASP A 16 89.83 13.28 27.00
N VAL A 17 89.37 12.03 26.82
CA VAL A 17 89.98 10.85 27.46
C VAL A 17 91.32 10.48 26.81
N LEU A 18 91.47 10.56 25.48
CA LEU A 18 92.75 10.34 24.79
C LEU A 18 93.82 11.35 25.23
N THR A 19 93.47 12.64 25.32
CA THR A 19 94.42 13.68 25.75
C THR A 19 94.81 13.53 27.22
N PHE A 20 93.89 13.14 28.10
CA PHE A 20 94.21 12.80 29.49
C PHE A 20 95.20 11.62 29.60
N ILE A 21 94.98 10.53 28.85
CA ILE A 21 95.90 9.38 28.86
C ILE A 21 97.27 9.74 28.28
N ASP A 22 97.32 10.53 27.20
CA ASP A 22 98.59 10.98 26.62
C ASP A 22 99.38 11.89 27.58
N GLN A 23 98.71 12.82 28.27
CA GLN A 23 99.33 13.63 29.34
C GLN A 23 99.88 12.75 30.48
N LEU A 24 99.09 11.81 30.97
CA LEU A 24 99.49 10.88 32.04
C LEU A 24 100.69 10.01 31.63
N GLN A 25 100.73 9.59 30.36
CA GLN A 25 101.84 8.82 29.80
C GLN A 25 103.10 9.69 29.58
N ARG A 26 102.99 10.95 29.16
CA ARG A 26 104.12 11.91 29.10
C ARG A 26 104.72 12.15 30.50
N VAL A 27 103.89 12.39 31.51
CA VAL A 27 104.34 12.57 32.90
C VAL A 27 105.08 11.32 33.40
N SER A 28 104.59 10.11 33.08
CA SER A 28 105.26 8.87 33.47
C SER A 28 106.68 8.70 32.93
N ALA A 29 107.00 9.36 31.80
CA ALA A 29 108.32 9.31 31.16
C ALA A 29 109.33 10.34 31.72
N GLN A 30 108.89 11.32 32.52
CA GLN A 30 109.76 12.28 33.20
C GLN A 30 110.07 11.92 34.66
N ILE A 31 109.41 10.90 35.22
CA ILE A 31 109.61 10.46 36.60
C ILE A 31 110.88 9.59 36.70
N GLN A 32 111.84 10.05 37.50
CA GLN A 32 113.14 9.41 37.67
C GLN A 32 113.12 8.18 38.60
N ASP A 33 112.01 7.95 39.33
CA ASP A 33 111.75 6.70 40.06
C ASP A 33 111.08 5.64 39.16
N VAL A 34 111.79 4.53 38.97
CA VAL A 34 111.37 3.38 38.18
C VAL A 34 110.11 2.72 38.76
N ALA A 35 109.94 2.68 40.09
CA ALA A 35 108.79 2.05 40.73
C ALA A 35 107.49 2.81 40.47
N THR A 36 107.52 4.14 40.57
CA THR A 36 106.40 5.03 40.27
C THR A 36 106.09 5.07 38.77
N SER A 37 107.11 5.18 37.90
CA SER A 37 106.91 5.16 36.44
C SER A 37 106.26 3.85 35.95
N SER A 38 106.69 2.69 36.47
CA SER A 38 106.10 1.37 36.17
C SER A 38 104.63 1.26 36.59
N ARG A 39 104.25 1.83 37.74
CA ARG A 39 102.85 1.89 38.20
C ARG A 39 102.00 2.82 37.32
N MET A 40 102.55 3.98 36.95
CA MET A 40 101.87 4.99 36.13
C MET A 40 101.60 4.48 34.71
N THR A 41 102.56 3.80 34.09
CA THR A 41 102.41 3.15 32.77
C THR A 41 101.47 1.94 32.81
N THR A 42 101.48 1.17 33.90
CA THR A 42 100.49 0.09 34.13
C THR A 42 99.07 0.65 34.28
N LEU A 43 98.90 1.80 34.93
CA LEU A 43 97.60 2.46 35.06
C LEU A 43 97.12 3.04 33.71
N GLY A 44 97.99 3.75 32.97
CA GLY A 44 97.67 4.30 31.66
C GLY A 44 97.28 3.23 30.63
N SER A 45 97.99 2.10 30.61
CA SER A 45 97.65 0.97 29.71
C SER A 45 96.33 0.27 30.10
N ARG A 46 96.00 0.16 31.39
CA ARG A 46 94.68 -0.30 31.85
C ARG A 46 93.57 0.67 31.49
N ALA A 47 93.76 1.97 31.71
CA ALA A 47 92.82 3.02 31.32
C ALA A 47 92.56 3.00 29.80
N LYS A 48 93.63 2.85 28.98
CA LYS A 48 93.52 2.76 27.52
C LYS A 48 92.78 1.51 27.04
N ARG A 49 92.97 0.35 27.69
CA ARG A 49 92.18 -0.86 27.40
C ARG A 49 90.72 -0.69 27.82
N LEU A 50 90.44 -0.02 28.94
CA LEU A 50 89.08 0.24 29.40
C LEU A 50 88.34 1.23 28.48
N GLN A 51 89.00 2.30 28.06
CA GLN A 51 88.51 3.24 27.05
C GLN A 51 88.17 2.50 25.75
N LEU A 52 89.12 1.79 25.15
CA LEU A 52 88.88 1.05 23.90
C LEU A 52 87.78 -0.03 24.04
N SER A 53 87.65 -0.67 25.20
CA SER A 53 86.62 -1.69 25.47
C SER A 53 85.22 -1.12 25.67
N LEU A 54 85.09 0.12 26.16
CA LEU A 54 83.80 0.71 26.54
C LEU A 54 83.32 1.78 25.56
N LEU A 55 84.26 2.52 24.96
CA LEU A 55 83.95 3.67 24.10
C LEU A 55 83.70 3.26 22.65
N ALA A 56 84.40 2.26 22.11
CA ALA A 56 84.11 1.71 20.78
C ALA A 56 82.64 1.25 20.61
N PRO A 57 82.03 0.45 21.51
CA PRO A 57 80.61 0.11 21.39
C PRO A 57 79.68 1.30 21.65
N LEU A 58 80.07 2.28 22.47
CA LEU A 58 79.27 3.50 22.70
C LEU A 58 79.27 4.45 21.49
N GLU A 59 80.39 4.59 20.78
CA GLU A 59 80.44 5.34 19.52
C GLU A 59 79.68 4.62 18.40
N GLN A 60 79.78 3.29 18.31
CA GLN A 60 79.00 2.51 17.36
C GLN A 60 77.49 2.63 17.62
N LEU A 61 77.05 2.58 18.89
CA LEU A 61 75.65 2.80 19.26
C LEU A 61 75.19 4.26 19.00
N ARG A 62 76.05 5.26 19.23
CA ARG A 62 75.78 6.65 18.85
C ARG A 62 75.57 6.78 17.34
N GLY A 63 76.43 6.15 16.54
CA GLY A 63 76.34 6.13 15.08
C GLY A 63 75.02 5.53 14.60
N ASP A 64 74.62 4.40 15.18
CA ASP A 64 73.36 3.73 14.85
C ASP A 64 72.11 4.55 15.25
N ILE A 65 72.12 5.18 16.44
CA ILE A 65 71.05 6.08 16.87
C ILE A 65 70.93 7.29 15.94
N VAL A 66 72.04 7.92 15.57
CA VAL A 66 72.05 9.07 14.64
C VAL A 66 71.61 8.65 13.23
N TYR A 67 71.99 7.45 12.78
CA TYR A 67 71.52 6.89 11.51
C TYR A 67 69.99 6.70 11.51
N HIS A 68 69.44 5.99 12.49
CA HIS A 68 67.99 5.79 12.61
C HIS A 68 67.23 7.11 12.74
N LEU A 69 67.73 8.07 13.53
CA LEU A 69 67.09 9.37 13.73
C LEU A 69 67.11 10.21 12.44
N THR A 70 68.20 10.17 11.66
CA THR A 70 68.24 10.87 10.36
C THR A 70 67.38 10.18 9.29
N ALA A 71 67.29 8.85 9.28
CA ALA A 71 66.35 8.13 8.42
C ALA A 71 64.89 8.51 8.74
N LEU A 72 64.55 8.67 10.02
CA LEU A 72 63.23 9.09 10.46
C LEU A 72 62.93 10.58 10.15
N GLU A 73 63.88 11.50 10.38
CA GLU A 73 63.75 12.91 9.92
C GLU A 73 63.54 12.98 8.39
N LEU A 74 64.22 12.13 7.61
CA LEU A 74 64.07 12.08 6.14
C LEU A 74 62.69 11.57 5.70
N GLN A 75 62.09 10.62 6.42
CA GLN A 75 60.75 10.12 6.14
C GLN A 75 59.64 11.07 6.62
N LEU A 76 59.86 11.83 7.69
CA LEU A 76 58.84 12.73 8.26
C LEU A 76 58.39 13.82 7.27
N SER A 77 59.32 14.31 6.42
CA SER A 77 59.05 15.34 5.40
C SER A 77 58.04 14.88 4.32
N PRO A 78 58.25 13.79 3.56
CA PRO A 78 57.28 13.31 2.58
C PRO A 78 55.95 12.85 3.23
N TRP A 79 55.96 12.36 4.47
CA TRP A 79 54.72 12.08 5.21
C TRP A 79 53.91 13.35 5.49
N ALA A 80 54.54 14.43 5.95
CA ALA A 80 53.87 15.72 6.15
C ALA A 80 53.31 16.29 4.83
N ALA A 81 54.07 16.17 3.73
CA ALA A 81 53.60 16.57 2.39
C ALA A 81 52.39 15.74 1.93
N GLN A 82 52.40 14.42 2.16
CA GLN A 82 51.31 13.51 1.80
C GLN A 82 50.03 13.78 2.63
N VAL A 83 50.17 14.11 3.92
CA VAL A 83 49.04 14.51 4.80
C VAL A 83 48.46 15.85 4.37
N ASN A 84 49.29 16.84 4.02
CA ASN A 84 48.79 18.12 3.51
C ASN A 84 48.06 17.94 2.16
N LYS A 85 48.56 17.04 1.30
CA LYS A 85 47.92 16.68 0.03
C LYS A 85 46.56 16.00 0.25
N SER A 86 46.45 15.03 1.15
CA SER A 86 45.16 14.37 1.44
C SER A 86 44.15 15.33 2.09
N LEU A 87 44.58 16.21 2.99
CA LEU A 87 43.75 17.27 3.56
C LEU A 87 43.25 18.25 2.48
N THR A 88 44.08 18.58 1.50
CA THR A 88 43.68 19.43 0.37
C THR A 88 42.65 18.72 -0.52
N HIS A 89 42.84 17.44 -0.84
CA HIS A 89 41.84 16.66 -1.58
C HIS A 89 40.50 16.55 -0.82
N LEU A 90 40.53 16.35 0.51
CA LEU A 90 39.33 16.32 1.35
C LEU A 90 38.59 17.66 1.35
N ARG A 91 39.29 18.79 1.48
CA ARG A 91 38.70 20.13 1.40
C ARG A 91 38.07 20.40 0.03
N ASN A 92 38.75 20.04 -1.06
CA ASN A 92 38.22 20.23 -2.41
C ASN A 92 36.97 19.35 -2.67
N ALA A 93 36.95 18.13 -2.14
CA ALA A 93 35.78 17.26 -2.19
C ALA A 93 34.62 17.85 -1.37
N GLN A 94 34.89 18.40 -0.18
CA GLN A 94 33.88 19.07 0.64
C GLN A 94 33.31 20.32 -0.04
N SER A 95 34.15 21.20 -0.61
CA SER A 95 33.64 22.39 -1.32
C SER A 95 32.80 22.05 -2.54
N PHE A 96 33.12 20.96 -3.26
CA PHE A 96 32.31 20.44 -4.35
C PHE A 96 30.96 19.87 -3.86
N LEU A 97 30.95 19.20 -2.69
CA LEU A 97 29.72 18.71 -2.07
C LEU A 97 28.81 19.84 -1.59
N ASP A 98 29.38 20.88 -0.99
CA ASP A 98 28.64 22.04 -0.45
C ASP A 98 28.14 23.00 -1.55
N THR A 99 28.83 23.07 -2.70
CA THR A 99 28.51 24.02 -3.79
C THR A 99 27.80 23.36 -4.98
N ASP A 100 28.41 22.33 -5.57
CA ASP A 100 28.05 21.86 -6.92
C ASP A 100 27.19 20.59 -6.90
N ALA A 101 27.36 19.73 -5.89
CA ALA A 101 26.75 18.40 -5.87
C ALA A 101 25.22 18.45 -5.85
N ALA A 102 24.61 19.48 -5.24
CA ALA A 102 23.17 19.68 -5.28
C ALA A 102 22.65 19.91 -6.71
N GLU A 103 23.31 20.77 -7.50
CA GLU A 103 22.97 21.02 -8.90
C GLU A 103 23.22 19.79 -9.77
N VAL A 104 24.37 19.11 -9.59
CA VAL A 104 24.71 17.89 -10.32
C VAL A 104 23.68 16.78 -10.05
N CYS A 105 23.27 16.57 -8.79
CA CYS A 105 22.23 15.62 -8.43
C CYS A 105 20.87 16.01 -9.02
N TYR A 106 20.50 17.30 -9.00
CA TYR A 106 19.25 17.78 -9.60
C TYR A 106 19.23 17.55 -11.12
N ASN A 107 20.26 17.99 -11.84
CA ASN A 107 20.41 17.86 -13.29
C ASN A 107 20.39 16.38 -13.74
N ARG A 108 21.12 15.51 -13.04
CA ARG A 108 21.08 14.05 -13.29
C ARG A 108 19.68 13.47 -13.04
N SER A 109 19.01 13.90 -11.98
CA SER A 109 17.66 13.44 -11.62
C SER A 109 16.61 13.88 -12.64
N ASP A 110 16.64 15.14 -13.10
CA ASP A 110 15.68 15.61 -14.10
C ASP A 110 15.98 15.03 -15.49
N THR A 111 17.25 14.89 -15.88
CA THR A 111 17.63 14.13 -17.10
C THR A 111 17.06 12.71 -17.09
N TYR A 112 17.09 12.02 -15.94
CA TYR A 112 16.47 10.70 -15.78
C TYR A 112 14.93 10.77 -15.85
N ARG A 113 14.30 11.74 -15.18
CA ARG A 113 12.84 11.94 -15.21
C ARG A 113 12.32 12.28 -16.61
N ALA A 114 13.05 13.10 -17.37
CA ALA A 114 12.74 13.44 -18.76
C ALA A 114 12.82 12.20 -19.66
N ARG A 115 13.87 11.37 -19.51
CA ARG A 115 13.99 10.08 -20.22
C ARG A 115 12.83 9.14 -19.87
N LEU A 116 12.49 9.00 -18.59
CA LEU A 116 11.40 8.12 -18.15
C LEU A 116 10.03 8.58 -18.69
N ARG A 117 9.73 9.89 -18.66
CA ARG A 117 8.55 10.46 -19.31
C ARG A 117 8.52 10.11 -20.80
N GLY A 118 9.60 10.36 -21.53
CA GLY A 118 9.69 10.05 -22.96
C GLY A 118 9.41 8.57 -23.30
N HIS A 119 9.85 7.62 -22.45
CA HIS A 119 9.52 6.20 -22.62
C HIS A 119 8.04 5.90 -22.31
N LEU A 120 7.48 6.51 -21.27
CA LEU A 120 6.06 6.35 -20.90
C LEU A 120 5.13 6.96 -21.95
N ASP A 121 5.46 8.13 -22.49
CA ASP A 121 4.69 8.81 -23.54
C ASP A 121 4.80 8.07 -24.88
N ALA A 122 5.99 7.57 -25.24
CA ALA A 122 6.16 6.70 -26.41
C ALA A 122 5.37 5.40 -26.28
N TYR A 123 5.41 4.74 -25.11
CA TYR A 123 4.61 3.53 -24.84
C TYR A 123 3.11 3.81 -24.83
N ARG A 124 2.68 4.94 -24.25
CA ARG A 124 1.27 5.38 -24.25
C ARG A 124 0.79 5.64 -25.68
N ASN A 125 1.56 6.33 -26.51
CA ASN A 125 1.21 6.61 -27.90
C ASN A 125 1.18 5.31 -28.73
N TYR A 126 2.16 4.41 -28.55
CA TYR A 126 2.15 3.09 -29.19
C TYR A 126 0.93 2.26 -28.78
N THR A 127 0.64 2.15 -27.48
CA THR A 127 -0.53 1.43 -26.97
C THR A 127 -1.83 2.06 -27.45
N THR A 128 -1.92 3.39 -27.50
CA THR A 128 -3.11 4.10 -28.02
C THR A 128 -3.27 3.87 -29.52
N MET A 129 -2.18 3.87 -30.30
CA MET A 129 -2.19 3.53 -31.73
C MET A 129 -2.67 2.10 -31.95
N VAL A 130 -2.11 1.11 -31.24
CA VAL A 130 -2.49 -0.31 -31.37
C VAL A 130 -3.94 -0.56 -30.89
N LEU A 131 -4.39 0.11 -29.84
CA LEU A 131 -5.78 0.06 -29.40
C LEU A 131 -6.73 0.74 -30.41
N ASN A 132 -6.32 1.83 -31.07
CA ASN A 132 -7.16 2.43 -32.10
C ASN A 132 -7.21 1.53 -33.35
N ASP A 133 -6.06 1.04 -33.82
CA ASP A 133 -5.94 0.16 -34.98
C ASP A 133 -6.69 -1.18 -34.81
N ARG A 134 -6.57 -1.83 -33.65
CA ARG A 134 -7.19 -3.14 -33.39
C ARG A 134 -8.54 -3.08 -32.68
N CYS A 135 -8.75 -2.12 -31.78
CA CYS A 135 -9.95 -2.07 -30.94
C CYS A 135 -10.94 -0.94 -31.31
N ALA A 136 -10.62 -0.02 -32.23
CA ALA A 136 -11.68 0.86 -32.78
C ALA A 136 -12.70 0.08 -33.62
N SER A 137 -12.36 -1.12 -34.11
CA SER A 137 -13.32 -2.06 -34.71
C SER A 137 -14.20 -2.74 -33.64
N CYS A 138 -13.66 -2.99 -32.44
CA CYS A 138 -14.41 -3.54 -31.30
C CYS A 138 -15.31 -2.51 -30.61
N ARG A 139 -14.96 -1.22 -30.65
CA ARG A 139 -15.71 -0.13 -30.02
C ARG A 139 -17.19 -0.06 -30.48
N PRO A 140 -17.52 0.07 -31.78
CA PRO A 140 -18.91 0.10 -32.23
C PRO A 140 -19.62 -1.24 -32.02
N LEU A 141 -18.91 -2.38 -32.10
CA LEU A 141 -19.50 -3.69 -31.79
C LEU A 141 -19.92 -3.79 -30.31
N PHE A 142 -19.14 -3.22 -29.39
CA PHE A 142 -19.49 -3.14 -27.98
C PHE A 142 -20.65 -2.17 -27.75
N ASP A 143 -20.63 -0.98 -28.35
CA ASP A 143 -21.70 0.01 -28.21
C ASP A 143 -23.04 -0.53 -28.77
N ILE A 144 -23.01 -1.27 -29.90
CA ILE A 144 -24.17 -1.99 -30.47
C ILE A 144 -24.66 -3.11 -29.54
N PHE A 145 -23.74 -3.87 -28.93
CA PHE A 145 -24.09 -4.91 -27.97
C PHE A 145 -24.72 -4.33 -26.70
N ASP A 146 -24.19 -3.23 -26.16
CA ASP A 146 -24.74 -2.60 -24.95
C ASP A 146 -26.10 -1.94 -25.20
N ALA A 147 -26.27 -1.32 -26.37
CA ALA A 147 -27.58 -0.82 -26.83
C ALA A 147 -28.60 -1.95 -26.98
N MET A 148 -28.23 -3.08 -27.60
CA MET A 148 -29.11 -4.26 -27.65
C MET A 148 -29.42 -4.82 -26.26
N ARG A 149 -28.43 -4.91 -25.36
CA ARG A 149 -28.60 -5.37 -23.97
C ARG A 149 -29.58 -4.46 -23.21
N MET A 150 -29.44 -3.15 -23.35
CA MET A 150 -30.32 -2.17 -22.70
C MET A 150 -31.75 -2.26 -23.24
N LEU A 151 -31.91 -2.38 -24.56
CA LEU A 151 -33.21 -2.59 -25.21
C LEU A 151 -33.87 -3.91 -24.75
N PHE A 152 -33.13 -5.02 -24.72
CA PHE A 152 -33.66 -6.33 -24.29
C PHE A 152 -34.10 -6.31 -22.83
N CYS A 153 -33.32 -5.66 -21.95
CA CYS A 153 -33.68 -5.52 -20.55
C CYS A 153 -34.96 -4.70 -20.39
N HIS A 154 -35.00 -3.49 -20.95
CA HIS A 154 -36.09 -2.55 -20.69
C HIS A 154 -37.39 -2.90 -21.46
N HIS A 155 -37.26 -3.50 -22.66
CA HIS A 155 -38.40 -3.72 -23.55
C HIS A 155 -38.95 -5.16 -23.52
N ILE A 156 -38.26 -6.11 -22.89
CA ILE A 156 -38.70 -7.52 -22.76
C ILE A 156 -38.73 -7.96 -21.28
N MET A 157 -37.65 -7.78 -20.52
CA MET A 157 -37.60 -8.27 -19.13
C MET A 157 -38.51 -7.48 -18.19
N ASP A 158 -38.52 -6.15 -18.25
CA ASP A 158 -39.39 -5.31 -17.42
C ASP A 158 -40.90 -5.59 -17.63
N PRO A 159 -41.45 -5.56 -18.87
CA PRO A 159 -42.85 -5.89 -19.09
C PRO A 159 -43.18 -7.34 -18.76
N MET A 160 -42.25 -8.29 -18.96
CA MET A 160 -42.46 -9.68 -18.52
C MET A 160 -42.61 -9.76 -16.99
N ASN A 161 -41.73 -9.11 -16.22
CA ASN A 161 -41.82 -9.05 -14.76
C ASN A 161 -43.15 -8.42 -14.29
N GLY A 162 -43.58 -7.33 -14.93
CA GLY A 162 -44.88 -6.69 -14.65
C GLY A 162 -46.08 -7.58 -14.97
N LEU A 163 -46.05 -8.31 -16.09
CA LEU A 163 -47.09 -9.27 -16.47
C LEU A 163 -47.17 -10.45 -15.50
N TRP A 164 -46.03 -11.02 -15.07
CA TRP A 164 -46.00 -12.07 -14.05
C TRP A 164 -46.59 -11.59 -12.72
N PHE A 165 -46.19 -10.40 -12.24
CA PHE A 165 -46.75 -9.83 -11.01
C PHE A 165 -48.27 -9.61 -11.10
N SER A 166 -48.76 -9.07 -12.22
CA SER A 166 -50.18 -8.90 -12.49
C SER A 166 -50.94 -10.23 -12.53
N ALA A 167 -50.38 -11.26 -13.17
CA ALA A 167 -50.97 -12.60 -13.23
C ALA A 167 -51.07 -13.26 -11.84
N PHE A 168 -50.00 -13.18 -11.03
CA PHE A 168 -50.03 -13.67 -9.64
C PHE A 168 -51.07 -12.92 -8.79
N LEU A 169 -51.14 -11.59 -8.91
CA LEU A 169 -52.14 -10.78 -8.19
C LEU A 169 -53.57 -11.16 -8.58
N CYS A 170 -53.84 -11.33 -9.88
CA CYS A 170 -55.15 -11.73 -10.40
C CYS A 170 -55.57 -13.13 -9.91
N LEU A 171 -54.67 -14.11 -9.98
CA LEU A 171 -54.91 -15.46 -9.48
C LEU A 171 -55.13 -15.48 -7.95
N PHE A 172 -54.38 -14.69 -7.19
CA PHE A 172 -54.57 -14.56 -5.75
C PHE A 172 -55.94 -13.95 -5.40
N LEU A 173 -56.33 -12.88 -6.10
CA LEU A 173 -57.66 -12.27 -5.93
C LEU A 173 -58.79 -13.25 -6.28
N TRP A 174 -58.65 -14.06 -7.35
CA TRP A 174 -59.59 -15.14 -7.66
C TRP A 174 -59.66 -16.22 -6.58
N ALA A 175 -58.51 -16.66 -6.06
CA ALA A 175 -58.41 -17.66 -5.01
C ALA A 175 -59.04 -17.22 -3.68
N VAL A 176 -59.06 -15.91 -3.39
CA VAL A 176 -59.72 -15.32 -2.21
C VAL A 176 -61.20 -15.00 -2.48
N ALA A 177 -61.54 -14.47 -3.66
CA ALA A 177 -62.92 -14.11 -4.01
C ALA A 177 -63.85 -15.33 -4.20
N THR A 178 -63.32 -16.47 -4.65
CA THR A 178 -64.09 -17.71 -4.84
C THR A 178 -64.69 -18.24 -3.52
N PRO A 179 -63.92 -18.52 -2.44
CA PRO A 179 -64.49 -18.95 -1.17
C PRO A 179 -65.36 -17.87 -0.52
N LEU A 180 -65.02 -16.58 -0.66
CA LEU A 180 -65.86 -15.50 -0.13
C LEU A 180 -67.24 -15.46 -0.80
N SER A 181 -67.31 -15.49 -2.13
CA SER A 181 -68.58 -15.48 -2.87
C SER A 181 -69.42 -16.74 -2.61
N LEU A 182 -68.78 -17.91 -2.45
CA LEU A 182 -69.47 -19.14 -2.02
C LEU A 182 -70.02 -19.03 -0.59
N MET A 183 -69.27 -18.44 0.35
CA MET A 183 -69.75 -18.21 1.71
C MET A 183 -70.91 -17.22 1.76
N LEU A 184 -70.83 -16.10 1.03
CA LEU A 184 -71.93 -15.15 0.87
C LEU A 184 -73.16 -15.82 0.26
N SER A 185 -73.03 -16.54 -0.85
CA SER A 185 -74.13 -17.29 -1.47
C SER A 185 -74.78 -18.28 -0.50
N SER A 186 -73.96 -19.01 0.29
CA SER A 186 -74.46 -19.95 1.30
C SER A 186 -75.21 -19.28 2.45
N THR A 187 -74.80 -18.07 2.86
CA THR A 187 -75.43 -17.31 3.96
C THR A 187 -76.70 -16.58 3.49
N TYR A 188 -76.70 -15.98 2.30
CA TYR A 188 -77.92 -15.48 1.66
C TYR A 188 -78.98 -16.57 1.50
N ARG A 189 -78.62 -17.75 0.97
CA ARG A 189 -79.57 -18.87 0.83
C ARG A 189 -80.07 -19.39 2.18
N ARG A 190 -79.25 -19.38 3.24
CA ARG A 190 -79.69 -19.70 4.61
C ARG A 190 -80.64 -18.65 5.18
N LEU A 191 -80.42 -17.37 4.90
CA LEU A 191 -81.28 -16.27 5.30
C LEU A 191 -82.66 -16.37 4.63
N GLU A 192 -82.69 -16.67 3.33
CA GLU A 192 -83.92 -16.87 2.55
C GLU A 192 -84.72 -18.11 3.01
N ILE A 193 -84.05 -19.23 3.30
CA ILE A 193 -84.70 -20.43 3.89
C ILE A 193 -85.25 -20.13 5.29
N LEU A 194 -84.62 -19.21 6.04
CA LEU A 194 -85.11 -18.80 7.36
C LEU A 194 -86.31 -17.84 7.25
N SER A 195 -86.26 -16.84 6.36
CA SER A 195 -87.35 -15.88 6.15
C SER A 195 -88.60 -16.56 5.59
N THR A 196 -88.46 -17.46 4.61
CA THR A 196 -89.56 -18.25 4.07
C THR A 196 -90.18 -19.18 5.12
N LYS A 197 -89.38 -19.80 6.02
CA LYS A 197 -89.92 -20.57 7.15
C LYS A 197 -90.69 -19.71 8.16
N LEU A 198 -90.19 -18.51 8.49
CA LEU A 198 -90.90 -17.55 9.34
C LEU A 198 -92.22 -17.11 8.69
N GLN A 199 -92.21 -16.86 7.38
CA GLN A 199 -93.38 -16.49 6.59
C GLN A 199 -94.41 -17.63 6.51
N HIS A 200 -93.98 -18.89 6.33
CA HIS A 200 -94.89 -20.05 6.36
C HIS A 200 -95.50 -20.29 7.75
N SER A 201 -94.72 -20.11 8.82
CA SER A 201 -95.20 -20.20 10.20
C SER A 201 -96.30 -19.15 10.48
N ASN A 202 -96.10 -17.91 10.04
CA ASN A 202 -97.15 -16.89 10.06
C ASN A 202 -98.35 -17.26 9.17
N SER A 203 -98.10 -17.77 7.96
CA SER A 203 -99.15 -18.13 6.98
C SER A 203 -100.10 -19.23 7.51
N HIS A 204 -99.59 -20.28 8.15
CA HIS A 204 -100.44 -21.28 8.81
C HIS A 204 -101.34 -20.65 9.89
N ARG A 205 -100.83 -19.64 10.63
CA ARG A 205 -101.58 -18.90 11.65
C ARG A 205 -102.62 -17.93 11.08
N TYR A 206 -102.54 -17.60 9.78
CA TYR A 206 -103.55 -16.85 9.04
C TYR A 206 -104.56 -17.78 8.33
N ASN A 207 -104.11 -18.82 7.64
CA ASN A 207 -104.99 -19.72 6.88
C ASN A 207 -105.96 -20.50 7.78
N ALA A 208 -105.53 -20.92 8.98
CA ALA A 208 -106.42 -21.49 9.99
C ALA A 208 -107.50 -20.51 10.52
N ARG A 209 -107.38 -19.22 10.20
CA ARG A 209 -108.35 -18.16 10.49
C ARG A 209 -109.20 -17.78 9.26
N ALA A 210 -108.77 -18.16 8.06
CA ALA A 210 -109.45 -17.91 6.79
C ALA A 210 -110.41 -19.05 6.42
N SER A 211 -110.00 -20.32 6.58
CA SER A 211 -110.86 -21.47 6.22
C SER A 211 -112.21 -21.48 6.96
N VAL A 212 -112.25 -20.97 8.19
CA VAL A 212 -113.46 -20.77 9.02
C VAL A 212 -114.45 -19.76 8.42
N ARG A 213 -114.07 -19.02 7.36
CA ARG A 213 -114.81 -17.91 6.76
C ARG A 213 -115.28 -18.19 5.32
N GLU A 214 -114.64 -19.11 4.61
CA GLU A 214 -115.03 -19.48 3.23
C GLU A 214 -116.31 -20.34 3.19
N ASP A 215 -116.42 -21.38 4.04
CA ASP A 215 -117.59 -22.30 4.09
C ASP A 215 -118.94 -21.58 4.24
N GLN A 216 -118.94 -20.39 4.87
CA GLN A 216 -120.13 -19.58 5.09
C GLN A 216 -120.68 -18.94 3.80
N ARG A 217 -119.95 -18.98 2.67
CA ARG A 217 -120.19 -18.10 1.51
C ARG A 217 -120.67 -18.80 0.22
N GLU A 218 -120.46 -20.11 0.07
CA GLU A 218 -120.79 -20.80 -1.20
C GLU A 218 -122.29 -21.13 -1.37
N SER A 219 -123.10 -21.05 -0.31
CA SER A 219 -124.50 -21.50 -0.35
C SER A 219 -125.50 -20.58 -1.06
N SER A 220 -125.08 -19.42 -1.60
CA SER A 220 -126.01 -18.30 -1.91
C SER A 220 -125.99 -17.76 -3.35
N HIS A 221 -125.47 -18.48 -4.35
CA HIS A 221 -125.11 -17.87 -5.66
C HIS A 221 -125.57 -18.64 -6.93
N TRP A 222 -126.74 -19.31 -6.92
CA TRP A 222 -127.20 -20.18 -8.02
C TRP A 222 -128.51 -19.76 -8.72
N SER A 223 -128.77 -18.47 -8.93
CA SER A 223 -129.98 -17.99 -9.63
C SER A 223 -129.76 -16.84 -10.61
N THR A 224 -130.38 -16.96 -11.79
CA THR A 224 -130.48 -15.96 -12.91
C THR A 224 -129.30 -15.93 -13.89
N GLN A 225 -129.58 -15.97 -15.21
CA GLN A 225 -128.61 -16.20 -16.29
C GLN A 225 -129.09 -15.65 -17.66
N ARG A 226 -128.13 -15.34 -18.57
CA ARG A 226 -128.25 -15.17 -20.05
C ARG A 226 -128.88 -13.84 -20.53
N SER A 227 -128.51 -13.26 -21.69
CA SER A 227 -127.59 -13.67 -22.80
C SER A 227 -126.52 -12.59 -23.09
N THR A 228 -125.81 -12.39 -24.22
CA THR A 228 -125.74 -12.89 -25.64
C THR A 228 -124.31 -12.56 -26.16
N VAL A 229 -123.62 -13.29 -27.06
CA VAL A 229 -123.70 -13.33 -28.56
C VAL A 229 -123.63 -11.91 -29.21
N SER A 230 -122.74 -11.55 -30.16
CA SER A 230 -121.61 -12.21 -30.87
C SER A 230 -120.38 -11.24 -30.95
N VAL A 231 -119.41 -11.11 -31.90
CA VAL A 231 -119.18 -11.57 -33.32
C VAL A 231 -117.84 -12.36 -33.42
N MET A 232 -116.85 -11.93 -34.24
CA MET A 232 -115.58 -12.64 -34.56
C MET A 232 -114.40 -11.65 -34.88
N PRO A 233 -113.12 -12.12 -34.97
CA PRO A 233 -111.91 -11.29 -34.78
C PRO A 233 -110.84 -11.32 -35.91
N ASP A 234 -109.74 -10.56 -35.72
CA ASP A 234 -108.37 -10.74 -36.30
C ASP A 234 -107.34 -10.40 -35.17
N ILE A 235 -106.19 -11.05 -34.94
CA ILE A 235 -104.98 -11.41 -35.73
C ILE A 235 -103.93 -10.27 -35.87
N ASP A 236 -102.96 -10.23 -34.94
CA ASP A 236 -101.51 -10.49 -35.14
C ASP A 236 -100.75 -10.20 -33.80
N ARG A 237 -99.56 -10.68 -33.39
CA ARG A 237 -98.46 -11.54 -33.89
C ARG A 237 -97.08 -10.85 -34.03
N SER A 238 -96.47 -10.52 -32.89
CA SER A 238 -95.02 -10.38 -32.71
C SER A 238 -94.71 -10.58 -31.21
N ASN A 239 -94.21 -11.72 -30.73
CA ASN A 239 -93.00 -12.45 -31.10
C ASN A 239 -91.71 -11.65 -30.82
N TRP A 240 -91.37 -11.59 -29.53
CA TRP A 240 -90.00 -11.77 -29.03
C TRP A 240 -89.94 -13.14 -28.33
#